data_AF-A0A3S4FQZ0-F1
#
_entry.id   AF-A0A3S4FQZ0-F1
#
_cell.length_a   1.000
_cell.length_b   1.000
_cell.length_c   1.000
_cell.angle_alpha   90.00
_cell.angle_beta   90.00
_cell.angle_gamma   90.00
#
_symmetry.space_group_name_H-M   'P 1'
#
loop_
_entity.id
_entity.type
_entity.pdbx_description
1 polymer ?
#
loop_
_entity_poly.entity_id
_entity_poly.type
_entity_poly.pdbx_seq_one_letter_code
_entity_poly.pdbx_strand_id
1 'polypeptide(L)'
;MSSAVPALEFGAMTEVIRFLMEIDKLKSVQRRTKVLGTQRQENSAEHSWHFAIAAMSLAPYAGKDVDIQRVIQMALLHDIVEIDRRRRAGVRPGGPRRRARSGSRRRAPPVRHAAEATARVFHRFMAGI
;
A
#
# COMPACT_ATOMS: atom_id res chain seq x y z
N MET A 1 32.47 7.67 -2.86
CA MET A 1 31.87 6.81 -3.91
C MET A 1 30.45 6.46 -3.46
N SER A 2 29.43 6.95 -4.17
CA SER A 2 28.03 6.63 -3.87
C SER A 2 27.69 5.31 -4.55
N SER A 3 27.66 4.22 -3.79
CA SER A 3 27.08 2.97 -4.26
C SER A 3 25.56 3.13 -4.24
N ALA A 4 25.01 3.63 -5.35
CA ALA A 4 23.61 3.36 -5.63
C ALA A 4 23.48 1.84 -5.71
N VAL A 5 22.71 1.25 -4.79
CA VAL A 5 22.29 -0.15 -4.90
C VAL A 5 21.70 -0.32 -6.30
N PRO A 6 22.20 -1.26 -7.13
CA PRO A 6 21.61 -1.48 -8.45
C PRO A 6 20.12 -1.71 -8.27
N ALA A 7 19.29 -1.11 -9.12
CA ALA A 7 17.89 -1.49 -9.17
C ALA A 7 17.86 -3.01 -9.28
N LEU A 8 17.22 -3.69 -8.32
CA LEU A 8 17.12 -5.14 -8.34
C LEU A 8 16.34 -5.51 -9.61
N GLU A 9 17.02 -6.13 -10.57
CA GLU A 9 16.46 -6.57 -11.85
C GLU A 9 16.26 -8.09 -11.79
N PHE A 10 15.01 -8.52 -11.65
CA PHE A 10 14.59 -9.92 -11.62
C PHE A 10 14.08 -10.40 -12.99
N GLY A 11 14.59 -9.81 -14.08
CA GLY A 11 14.16 -10.12 -15.45
C GLY A 11 12.66 -9.90 -15.66
N ALA A 12 11.96 -10.93 -16.17
CA ALA A 12 10.51 -10.87 -16.40
C ALA A 12 9.68 -10.65 -15.11
N MET A 13 10.24 -10.94 -13.93
CA MET A 13 9.56 -10.79 -12.65
C MET A 13 9.82 -9.43 -11.98
N THR A 14 10.67 -8.57 -12.56
CA THR A 14 11.07 -7.30 -11.92
C THR A 14 9.87 -6.49 -11.46
N GLU A 15 8.85 -6.32 -12.30
CA GLU A 15 7.66 -5.54 -11.94
C GLU A 15 6.79 -6.20 -10.87
N VAL A 16 6.68 -7.53 -10.88
CA VAL A 16 5.95 -8.28 -9.84
C VAL A 16 6.65 -8.12 -8.49
N ILE A 17 7.97 -8.28 -8.45
CA ILE A 17 8.73 -8.13 -7.21
C ILE A 17 8.67 -6.68 -6.71
N ARG A 18 8.77 -5.69 -7.61
CA ARG A 18 8.58 -4.27 -7.24
C ARG A 18 7.20 -4.02 -6.63
N PHE A 19 6.15 -4.62 -7.20
CA PHE A 19 4.82 -4.53 -6.63
C PHE A 19 4.73 -5.18 -5.24
N LEU A 20 5.26 -6.38 -5.06
CA LEU A 20 5.29 -7.08 -3.76
C LEU A 20 6.06 -6.26 -2.70
N MET A 21 7.18 -5.65 -3.07
CA MET A 21 7.94 -4.76 -2.21
C MET A 21 7.17 -3.46 -1.90
N GLU A 22 6.37 -2.95 -2.83
CA GLU A 22 5.55 -1.76 -2.60
C GLU A 22 4.44 -2.04 -1.60
N ILE A 23 3.68 -3.14 -1.78
CA ILE A 23 2.56 -3.47 -0.89
C ILE A 23 3.01 -3.88 0.51
N ASP A 24 4.26 -4.35 0.69
CA ASP A 24 4.83 -4.64 2.01
C ASP A 24 4.81 -3.41 2.93
N LYS A 25 4.94 -2.21 2.35
CA LYS A 25 4.86 -0.94 3.08
C LYS A 25 3.53 -0.72 3.79
N LEU A 26 2.46 -1.44 3.41
CA LEU A 26 1.17 -1.39 4.09
C LEU A 26 1.27 -1.79 5.57
N LYS A 27 2.24 -2.64 5.93
CA LYS A 27 2.52 -3.03 7.32
C LYS A 27 2.94 -1.86 8.20
N SER A 28 3.41 -0.76 7.61
CA SER A 28 3.77 0.47 8.35
C SER A 28 2.59 1.43 8.57
N VAL A 29 1.44 1.18 7.94
CA VAL A 29 0.27 2.06 7.94
C VAL A 29 -0.60 1.77 9.17
N GLN A 30 -0.40 2.51 10.26
CA GLN A 30 -1.08 2.30 11.55
C GLN A 30 -2.51 2.88 11.61
N ARG A 31 -3.51 2.08 11.94
CA ARG A 31 -4.92 2.48 12.10
C ARG A 31 -5.18 2.96 13.53
N ARG A 32 -6.27 3.70 13.73
CA ARG A 32 -6.69 4.13 15.07
C ARG A 32 -7.18 2.97 15.94
N THR A 33 -7.70 1.92 15.31
CA THR A 33 -8.13 0.69 15.95
C THR A 33 -6.97 0.05 16.70
N LYS A 34 -7.23 -0.45 17.92
CA LYS A 34 -6.25 -1.21 18.70
C LYS A 34 -6.46 -2.70 18.48
N VAL A 35 -5.37 -3.45 18.50
CA VAL A 35 -5.44 -4.92 18.54
C VAL A 35 -6.04 -5.34 19.87
N LEU A 36 -7.03 -6.24 19.82
CA LEU A 36 -7.78 -6.70 20.98
C LEU A 36 -6.86 -7.16 22.10
N GLY A 37 -7.13 -6.70 23.32
CA GLY A 37 -6.33 -7.03 24.50
C GLY A 37 -4.95 -6.39 24.54
N THR A 38 -4.62 -5.46 23.63
CA THR A 38 -3.31 -4.79 23.61
C THR A 38 -3.44 -3.27 23.52
N GLN A 39 -2.33 -2.56 23.77
CA GLN A 39 -2.23 -1.12 23.51
C GLN A 39 -1.73 -0.80 22.09
N ARG A 40 -1.41 -1.82 21.28
CA ARG A 40 -0.84 -1.63 19.95
C ARG A 40 -1.92 -1.22 18.96
N GLN A 41 -1.59 -0.27 18.10
CA GLN A 41 -2.41 0.04 16.93
C GLN A 41 -2.36 -1.11 15.91
N GLU A 42 -3.51 -1.45 15.35
CA GLU A 42 -3.63 -2.36 14.21
C GLU A 42 -2.99 -1.70 12.98
N ASN A 43 -2.21 -2.44 12.18
CA ASN A 43 -1.75 -1.92 10.89
C ASN A 43 -2.70 -2.32 9.74
N SER A 44 -2.62 -1.64 8.60
CA SER A 44 -3.59 -1.83 7.50
C SER A 44 -3.45 -3.18 6.78
N ALA A 45 -2.26 -3.81 6.85
CA ALA A 45 -2.08 -5.16 6.34
C ALA A 45 -2.78 -6.21 7.23
N GLU A 46 -2.63 -6.08 8.56
CA GLU A 46 -3.34 -6.93 9.54
C GLU A 46 -4.85 -6.79 9.41
N HIS A 47 -5.32 -5.55 9.22
CA HIS A 47 -6.73 -5.26 9.01
C HIS A 47 -7.30 -5.96 7.77
N SER A 48 -6.60 -5.84 6.64
CA SER A 48 -7.00 -6.45 5.37
C SER A 48 -7.00 -7.99 5.46
N TRP A 49 -6.00 -8.57 6.13
CA TRP A 49 -5.96 -10.00 6.41
C TRP A 49 -7.15 -10.44 7.27
N HIS A 50 -7.42 -9.74 8.38
CA HIS A 50 -8.51 -10.10 9.27
C HIS A 50 -9.87 -9.97 8.56
N PHE A 51 -10.05 -8.94 7.72
CA PHE A 51 -11.26 -8.79 6.92
C PHE A 51 -11.45 -9.94 5.92
N ALA A 52 -10.38 -10.38 5.24
CA ALA A 52 -10.45 -11.54 4.34
C ALA A 52 -10.85 -12.83 5.08
N ILE A 53 -10.28 -13.06 6.27
CA ILE A 53 -10.68 -14.19 7.13
C ILE A 53 -12.14 -14.07 7.57
N ALA A 54 -12.60 -12.87 7.91
CA ALA A 54 -13.99 -12.63 8.27
C ALA A 54 -14.93 -12.95 7.09
N ALA A 55 -14.59 -12.51 5.86
CA ALA A 55 -15.36 -12.82 4.66
C ALA A 55 -15.46 -14.34 4.41
N MET A 56 -14.35 -15.07 4.57
CA MET A 56 -14.36 -16.54 4.48
C MET A 56 -15.24 -17.19 5.55
N SER A 57 -15.15 -16.70 6.79
CA SER A 57 -15.88 -17.25 7.93
C SER A 57 -17.37 -16.98 7.85
N LEU A 58 -17.75 -15.87 7.23
CA LEU A 58 -19.13 -15.44 7.04
C LEU A 58 -19.76 -15.97 5.74
N ALA A 59 -19.01 -16.70 4.91
CA ALA A 59 -19.47 -17.26 3.64
C ALA A 59 -20.80 -18.05 3.75
N PRO A 60 -21.05 -18.89 4.78
CA PRO A 60 -22.32 -19.61 4.92
C PRO A 60 -23.54 -18.70 5.14
N TYR A 61 -23.33 -17.45 5.56
CA TYR A 61 -24.38 -16.47 5.81
C TYR A 61 -24.55 -15.48 4.65
N ALA A 62 -23.71 -15.57 3.62
CA ALA A 62 -23.79 -14.71 2.46
C ALA A 62 -24.97 -15.11 1.55
N GLY A 63 -25.51 -14.14 0.82
CA GLY A 63 -26.52 -14.41 -0.20
C GLY A 63 -25.96 -15.32 -1.29
N LYS A 64 -26.81 -16.14 -1.89
CA LYS A 64 -26.46 -17.07 -2.99
C LYS A 64 -25.80 -16.40 -4.21
N ASP A 65 -26.03 -15.10 -4.39
CA ASP A 65 -25.51 -14.31 -5.50
C ASP A 65 -24.16 -13.63 -5.17
N VAL A 66 -23.59 -13.91 -3.98
CA VAL A 66 -22.32 -13.33 -3.54
C VAL A 66 -21.16 -14.28 -3.87
N ASP A 67 -20.23 -13.81 -4.72
CA ASP A 67 -18.96 -14.50 -4.94
C ASP A 67 -17.96 -14.18 -3.81
N ILE A 68 -17.78 -15.15 -2.92
CA ILE A 68 -16.86 -15.03 -1.79
C ILE A 68 -15.40 -14.91 -2.22
N GLN A 69 -14.99 -15.56 -3.33
CA GLN A 69 -13.63 -15.44 -3.84
C GLN A 69 -13.35 -14.01 -4.30
N ARG A 70 -14.32 -13.38 -4.98
CA ARG A 70 -14.27 -11.96 -5.30
C ARG A 70 -14.15 -11.10 -4.04
N VAL A 71 -15.00 -11.33 -3.03
CA VAL A 71 -14.95 -10.56 -1.77
C VAL A 71 -13.58 -10.68 -1.08
N ILE A 72 -12.99 -11.87 -1.03
CA ILE A 72 -11.65 -12.07 -0.45
C ILE A 72 -10.59 -11.28 -1.21
N GLN A 73 -10.62 -11.31 -2.56
CA GLN A 73 -9.69 -10.53 -3.38
C GLN A 73 -9.86 -9.02 -3.14
N MET A 74 -11.09 -8.53 -3.05
CA MET A 74 -11.37 -7.13 -2.71
C MET A 74 -10.82 -6.79 -1.33
N ALA A 75 -11.10 -7.62 -0.32
CA ALA A 75 -10.67 -7.40 1.06
C ALA A 75 -9.14 -7.29 1.17
N LEU A 76 -8.38 -8.11 0.45
CA LEU A 76 -6.92 -8.07 0.47
C LEU A 76 -6.35 -6.83 -0.22
N LEU A 77 -7.04 -6.26 -1.19
CA LEU A 77 -6.55 -5.15 -2.01
C LEU A 77 -7.08 -3.78 -1.56
N HIS A 78 -8.18 -3.71 -0.81
CA HIS A 78 -8.96 -2.48 -0.56
C HIS A 78 -8.14 -1.32 0.02
N ASP A 79 -7.18 -1.61 0.90
CA ASP A 79 -6.42 -0.62 1.66
C ASP A 79 -5.04 -0.31 1.05
N ILE A 80 -4.66 -0.91 -0.10
CA ILE A 80 -3.34 -0.68 -0.72
C ILE A 80 -3.10 0.81 -1.01
N VAL A 81 -4.15 1.56 -1.35
CA VAL A 81 -4.08 3.00 -1.63
C VAL A 81 -3.64 3.85 -0.42
N GLU A 82 -3.76 3.33 0.81
CA GLU A 82 -3.36 4.05 2.02
C GLU A 82 -1.83 4.27 2.12
N ILE A 83 -1.03 3.45 1.43
CA ILE A 83 0.43 3.62 1.33
C ILE A 83 0.76 5.03 0.83
N ASP A 84 0.10 5.48 -0.24
CA ASP A 84 0.32 6.80 -0.83
C ASP A 84 -0.26 7.93 0.03
N ARG A 85 -1.42 7.70 0.66
CA ARG A 85 -2.07 8.72 1.49
C ARG A 85 -1.21 9.08 2.69
N ARG A 86 -0.56 8.11 3.33
CA ARG A 86 0.36 8.35 4.45
C ARG A 86 1.68 8.95 4.04
N ARG A 87 2.21 8.56 2.88
CA ARG A 87 3.41 9.20 2.32
C ARG A 87 3.22 10.70 2.11
N ARG A 88 2.02 11.13 1.69
CA ARG A 88 1.67 12.55 1.51
C ARG A 88 1.46 13.28 2.83
N ALA A 89 0.85 12.63 3.82
CA ALA A 89 0.60 13.23 5.14
C ALA A 89 1.88 13.54 5.95
N GLY A 90 3.02 12.92 5.61
CA GLY A 90 4.33 13.26 6.18
C GLY A 90 4.87 14.64 5.79
N VAL A 91 4.24 15.31 4.80
CA VAL A 91 4.53 16.70 4.45
C VAL A 91 3.55 17.60 5.21
N ARG A 92 3.91 18.01 6.43
CA ARG A 92 3.20 19.10 7.12
C ARG A 92 3.29 20.38 6.28
N PRO A 93 2.17 20.98 5.81
CA PRO A 93 2.23 22.32 5.25
C PRO A 93 2.39 23.30 6.43
N GLY A 94 3.56 23.93 6.58
CA GLY A 94 3.74 25.03 7.54
C GLY A 94 4.88 24.95 8.56
N GLY A 95 5.99 24.24 8.28
CA GLY A 95 7.22 24.39 9.07
C GLY A 95 8.03 25.63 8.64
N PRO A 96 8.79 26.29 9.54
CA PRO A 96 9.50 27.54 9.22
C PRO A 96 10.52 27.34 8.09
N ARG A 97 10.44 28.20 7.08
CA ARG A 97 11.32 28.19 5.90
C ARG A 97 12.75 28.57 6.31
N ARG A 98 13.62 27.58 6.52
CA ARG A 98 15.08 27.81 6.53
C ARG A 98 15.55 28.10 5.09
N ARG A 99 16.14 29.29 4.90
CA ARG A 99 16.77 29.72 3.64
C ARG A 99 17.79 28.68 3.17
N ALA A 100 17.64 28.22 1.94
CA ALA A 100 18.54 27.27 1.29
C ALA A 100 19.85 27.97 0.86
N ARG A 101 21.00 27.38 1.22
CA ARG A 101 22.25 27.56 0.47
C ARG A 101 22.25 26.57 -0.70
N SER A 102 22.64 27.05 -1.87
CA SER A 102 22.68 26.37 -3.16
C SER A 102 23.74 25.28 -3.20
N GLY A 103 23.34 24.07 -3.59
CA GLY A 103 24.22 22.96 -3.95
C GLY A 103 23.48 22.02 -4.90
N SER A 104 24.10 21.71 -6.03
CA SER A 104 23.52 20.98 -7.17
C SER A 104 22.85 19.67 -6.77
N ARG A 105 21.52 19.62 -6.84
CA ARG A 105 20.75 18.39 -6.68
C ARG A 105 20.70 17.64 -8.01
N ARG A 106 21.41 16.51 -8.11
CA ARG A 106 21.06 15.46 -9.07
C ARG A 106 19.60 15.10 -8.85
N ARG A 107 18.75 15.27 -9.86
CA ARG A 107 17.33 14.89 -9.81
C ARG A 107 17.26 13.36 -9.83
N ALA A 108 16.74 12.77 -8.76
CA ALA A 108 16.28 11.38 -8.78
C ALA A 108 15.09 11.26 -9.76
N PRO A 109 14.92 10.12 -10.46
CA PRO A 109 13.80 9.93 -11.37
C PRO A 109 12.47 10.07 -10.62
N PRO A 110 11.41 10.60 -11.26
CA PRO A 110 10.17 10.88 -10.59
C PRO A 110 9.49 9.58 -10.16
N VAL A 111 9.28 9.42 -8.85
CA VAL A 111 8.53 8.34 -8.18
C VAL A 111 7.02 8.38 -8.50
N ARG A 112 6.63 8.98 -9.63
CA ARG A 112 5.24 9.10 -10.11
C ARG A 112 4.73 7.77 -10.67
N HIS A 113 5.61 6.93 -11.20
CA HIS A 113 5.22 5.66 -11.84
C HIS A 113 4.65 4.61 -10.87
N ALA A 114 5.16 4.49 -9.64
CA ALA A 114 4.72 3.45 -8.70
C ALA A 114 3.31 3.74 -8.13
N ALA A 115 3.05 4.97 -7.68
CA ALA A 115 1.75 5.39 -7.16
C ALA A 115 0.64 5.27 -8.21
N GLU A 116 0.93 5.68 -9.44
CA GLU A 116 -0.02 5.52 -10.54
C GLU A 116 -0.16 4.06 -10.98
N ALA A 117 0.88 3.23 -10.90
CA ALA A 117 0.78 1.78 -11.16
C ALA A 117 -0.13 1.10 -10.14
N THR A 118 0.03 1.40 -8.85
CA THR A 118 -0.80 0.88 -7.76
C THR A 118 -2.26 1.31 -7.92
N ALA A 119 -2.52 2.59 -8.20
CA ALA A 119 -3.88 3.08 -8.44
C ALA A 119 -4.50 2.54 -9.74
N ARG A 120 -3.71 2.36 -10.81
CA ARG A 120 -4.17 1.76 -12.08
C ARG A 120 -4.46 0.27 -11.95
N VAL A 121 -3.61 -0.49 -11.24
CA VAL A 121 -3.86 -1.90 -10.93
C VAL A 121 -5.09 -1.99 -10.05
N PHE A 122 -5.18 -1.21 -8.97
CA PHE A 122 -6.34 -1.17 -8.08
C PHE A 122 -7.65 -0.86 -8.83
N HIS A 123 -7.71 0.21 -9.63
CA HIS A 123 -8.90 0.55 -10.40
C HIS A 123 -9.23 -0.50 -11.47
N ARG A 124 -8.23 -1.06 -12.16
CA ARG A 124 -8.44 -2.10 -13.18
C ARG A 124 -8.89 -3.43 -12.56
N PHE A 125 -8.43 -3.77 -11.36
CA PHE A 125 -8.86 -4.95 -10.59
C PHE A 125 -10.22 -4.73 -9.91
N MET A 126 -10.55 -3.53 -9.44
CA MET A 126 -11.86 -3.26 -8.86
C MET A 126 -12.97 -3.08 -9.92
N ALA A 127 -12.64 -2.63 -11.12
CA ALA A 127 -13.62 -2.44 -12.20
C ALA A 127 -13.87 -3.71 -13.06
N GLY A 128 -13.06 -4.76 -12.89
CA GLY A 128 -13.09 -5.97 -13.74
C GLY A 128 -13.50 -7.24 -13.03
N ILE A 129 -13.98 -7.16 -11.80
CA ILE A 129 -14.46 -8.32 -11.03
C ILE A 129 -15.66 -7.88 -10.19
#